data_AF-A0A2G9UVQ5-F1
#
_entry.id   AF-A0A2G9UVQ5-F1
#
_cell.length_a   1.000
_cell.length_b   1.000
_cell.length_c   1.000
_cell.angle_alpha   90.00
_cell.angle_beta   90.00
_cell.angle_gamma   90.00
#
_symmetry.space_group_name_H-M   'P 1'
#
loop_
_entity.id
_entity.type
_entity.pdbx_description
1 polymer ?
#
loop_
_entity_poly.entity_id
_entity_poly.type
_entity_poly.pdbx_seq_one_letter_code
_entity_poly.pdbx_strand_id
1 'polypeptide(L)'
;MDLSDAYMQLELEAASKKYTTINTHKGTIVYNRVPFGIASIPAIFQRIMETTLAGIEGVIIYLDDITVTAPDDAARLARLPDPREFPSPQMVVNEVAEKQMTAEAWKDMIFNEREVAKATQEGEALRKVYKYVMSGWPQKVKENYLKPYEKSKTEINKYKGCLMWGSRVVIPKKFRRRVLDVLHHSHYGRDRMIALARRKVWYPRIDKDIQRVAQSCDICATFGNEMRRTPLHPWKGQQGSGKDYIWIWRRPPTARDG
;
A
#
# COMPACT_ATOMS: atom_id res chain seq x y z
N MET A 1 20.14 -22.33 3.49
CA MET A 1 19.04 -22.75 2.60
C MET A 1 18.55 -21.50 1.90
N ASP A 2 18.30 -21.58 0.59
CA ASP A 2 17.81 -20.46 -0.22
C ASP A 2 16.33 -20.70 -0.58
N LEU A 3 15.48 -19.69 -0.42
CA LEU A 3 14.06 -19.75 -0.76
C LEU A 3 13.86 -19.40 -2.23
N SER A 4 13.75 -20.41 -3.09
CA SER A 4 13.44 -20.20 -4.51
C SER A 4 12.13 -19.43 -4.70
N ASP A 5 12.14 -18.38 -5.51
CA ASP A 5 11.00 -17.50 -5.79
C ASP A 5 10.39 -16.86 -4.52
N ALA A 6 11.21 -16.60 -3.50
CA ALA A 6 10.83 -16.14 -2.15
C ALA A 6 9.61 -15.22 -2.05
N TYR A 7 9.66 -14.02 -2.64
CA TYR A 7 8.54 -13.08 -2.55
C TYR A 7 7.27 -13.64 -3.19
N MET A 8 7.39 -14.40 -4.28
CA MET A 8 6.27 -15.04 -4.94
C MET A 8 5.68 -16.21 -4.14
N GLN A 9 6.25 -16.58 -3.00
CA GLN A 9 5.61 -17.50 -2.05
C GLN A 9 4.49 -16.78 -1.26
N LEU A 10 4.57 -15.46 -1.08
CA LEU A 10 3.57 -14.67 -0.36
C LEU A 10 2.34 -14.37 -1.22
N GLU A 11 1.16 -14.80 -0.76
CA GLU A 11 -0.10 -14.47 -1.44
C GLU A 11 -0.53 -13.02 -1.20
N LEU A 12 -1.01 -12.36 -2.26
CA LEU A 12 -1.55 -11.01 -2.19
C LEU A 12 -3.01 -11.05 -1.74
N GLU A 13 -3.33 -10.20 -0.77
CA GLU A 13 -4.72 -9.94 -0.38
C GLU A 13 -5.54 -9.46 -1.59
N ALA A 14 -6.79 -9.94 -1.71
CA ALA A 14 -7.70 -9.56 -2.78
C ALA A 14 -7.84 -8.04 -3.00
N ALA A 15 -7.83 -7.24 -1.91
CA ALA A 15 -7.89 -5.79 -1.99
C ALA A 15 -6.59 -5.14 -2.49
N SER A 16 -5.46 -5.83 -2.29
CA SER A 16 -4.12 -5.38 -2.65
C SER A 16 -3.70 -5.80 -4.07
N LYS A 17 -4.34 -6.85 -4.62
CA LYS A 17 -4.15 -7.31 -6.00
C LYS A 17 -4.24 -6.16 -7.02
N LYS A 18 -5.19 -5.23 -6.87
CA LYS A 18 -5.33 -4.08 -7.79
C LYS A 18 -4.09 -3.17 -7.89
N TYR A 19 -3.19 -3.18 -6.89
CA TYR A 19 -1.97 -2.37 -6.91
C TYR A 19 -0.80 -3.05 -7.61
N THR A 20 -0.91 -4.35 -7.85
CA THR A 20 0.08 -5.13 -8.61
C THR A 20 -0.38 -5.32 -10.06
N THR A 21 -1.40 -4.59 -10.49
CA THR A 21 -1.91 -4.66 -11.85
C THR A 21 -0.88 -4.20 -12.87
N ILE A 22 -0.62 -5.05 -13.86
CA ILE A 22 0.21 -4.73 -15.01
C ILE A 22 -0.64 -4.68 -16.28
N ASN A 23 -0.35 -3.68 -17.12
CA ASN A 23 -0.96 -3.59 -18.44
C ASN A 23 -0.06 -4.27 -19.46
N THR A 24 -0.63 -5.21 -20.20
CA THR A 24 0.04 -5.91 -21.30
C THR A 24 -0.70 -5.66 -22.61
N HIS A 25 -0.06 -5.93 -23.74
CA HIS A 25 -0.71 -5.90 -25.05
C HIS A 25 -1.86 -6.94 -25.19
N LYS A 26 -1.99 -7.87 -24.24
CA LYS A 26 -3.07 -8.87 -24.15
C LYS A 26 -4.13 -8.51 -23.10
N GLY A 27 -4.05 -7.33 -22.51
CA GLY A 27 -4.98 -6.86 -21.49
C GLY A 27 -4.34 -6.66 -20.12
N THR A 28 -5.21 -6.40 -19.14
CA THR A 28 -4.84 -6.05 -17.77
C THR A 28 -4.75 -7.32 -16.92
N ILE A 29 -3.56 -7.62 -16.40
CA ILE A 29 -3.28 -8.80 -15.59
C ILE A 29 -2.97 -8.36 -14.16
N VAL A 30 -3.38 -9.16 -13.19
CA VAL A 30 -3.20 -8.88 -11.77
C VAL A 30 -2.47 -10.04 -11.11
N TYR A 31 -1.46 -9.74 -10.29
CA TYR A 31 -0.74 -10.79 -9.57
C TYR A 31 -1.57 -11.31 -8.39
N ASN A 32 -1.54 -12.63 -8.21
CA ASN A 32 -2.11 -13.28 -7.03
C ASN A 32 -1.09 -13.41 -5.88
N ARG A 33 0.21 -13.25 -6.17
CA ARG A 33 1.32 -13.38 -5.21
C ARG A 33 2.28 -12.20 -5.38
N VAL A 34 3.05 -11.88 -4.34
CA VAL A 34 3.88 -10.67 -4.32
C VAL A 34 4.90 -10.72 -5.46
N PRO A 35 4.86 -9.79 -6.44
CA PRO A 35 5.84 -9.75 -7.50
C PRO A 35 7.14 -9.09 -7.02
N PHE A 36 8.24 -9.46 -7.66
CA PHE A 36 9.51 -8.76 -7.50
C PHE A 36 9.39 -7.29 -7.97
N GLY A 37 10.18 -6.40 -7.35
CA GLY A 37 10.29 -4.98 -7.75
C GLY A 37 9.44 -4.00 -6.93
N ILE A 38 8.69 -4.45 -5.92
CA ILE A 38 8.02 -3.58 -4.96
C ILE A 38 9.00 -3.22 -3.83
N ALA A 39 9.32 -1.93 -3.68
CA ALA A 39 10.41 -1.45 -2.83
C ALA A 39 10.31 -1.83 -1.34
N SER A 40 9.10 -2.03 -0.81
CA SER A 40 8.89 -2.37 0.60
C SER A 40 9.00 -3.88 0.89
N ILE A 41 8.94 -4.73 -0.13
CA ILE A 41 8.83 -6.19 0.04
C ILE A 41 10.05 -6.84 0.70
N PRO A 42 11.31 -6.50 0.37
CA PRO A 42 12.47 -7.14 1.01
C PRO A 42 12.49 -6.96 2.54
N ALA A 43 12.21 -5.75 3.02
CA ALA A 43 12.15 -5.47 4.46
C ALA A 43 10.97 -6.17 5.15
N ILE A 44 9.84 -6.31 4.46
CA ILE A 44 8.66 -7.03 4.96
C ILE A 44 8.96 -8.52 5.05
N PHE A 45 9.59 -9.08 4.02
CA PHE A 45 9.97 -10.48 3.94
C PHE A 45 10.96 -10.84 5.05
N GLN A 46 12.02 -10.06 5.23
CA GLN A 46 12.99 -10.22 6.33
C GLN A 46 12.28 -10.34 7.68
N ARG A 47 11.39 -9.39 7.98
CA ARG A 47 10.71 -9.33 9.28
C ARG A 47 9.76 -10.51 9.50
N ILE A 48 9.09 -10.98 8.45
CA ILE A 48 8.25 -12.18 8.51
C ILE A 48 9.11 -13.39 8.87
N MET A 49 10.23 -13.56 8.17
CA MET A 49 11.12 -14.69 8.37
C MET A 49 11.72 -14.67 9.79
N GLU A 50 12.24 -13.53 10.24
CA GLU A 50 12.76 -13.33 11.60
C GLU A 50 11.72 -13.60 12.68
N THR A 51 10.48 -13.13 12.50
CA THR A 51 9.40 -13.34 13.47
C THR A 51 9.01 -14.81 13.54
N THR A 52 8.97 -15.48 12.39
CA THR A 52 8.50 -16.87 12.34
C THR A 52 9.51 -17.85 12.90
N LEU A 53 10.78 -17.58 12.68
CA LEU A 53 11.88 -18.41 13.14
C LEU A 53 12.47 -17.88 14.46
N ALA A 54 11.78 -16.93 15.11
CA ALA A 54 12.18 -16.39 16.39
C ALA A 54 12.17 -17.47 17.47
N GLY A 55 13.22 -17.50 18.30
CA GLY A 55 13.35 -18.45 19.39
C GLY A 55 13.99 -19.79 19.00
N ILE A 56 14.35 -19.98 17.73
CA ILE A 56 15.08 -21.16 17.28
C ILE A 56 16.59 -20.92 17.41
N GLU A 57 17.23 -21.69 18.28
CA GLU A 57 18.65 -21.54 18.57
C GLU A 57 19.52 -21.82 17.32
N GLY A 58 20.44 -20.90 17.04
CA GLY A 58 21.38 -21.04 15.93
C GLY A 58 20.81 -20.70 14.55
N VAL A 59 19.59 -20.15 14.47
CA VAL A 59 19.01 -19.70 13.21
C VAL A 59 19.36 -18.24 12.93
N ILE A 60 19.98 -17.98 11.79
CA ILE A 60 20.30 -16.66 11.25
C ILE A 60 19.60 -16.52 9.91
N ILE A 61 18.95 -15.39 9.68
CA ILE A 61 18.09 -15.16 8.52
C ILE A 61 18.51 -13.87 7.83
N TYR A 62 18.68 -13.94 6.52
CA TYR A 62 18.87 -12.77 5.69
C TYR A 62 18.13 -12.96 4.36
N LEU A 63 17.02 -12.26 4.21
CA LEU A 63 16.06 -12.34 3.12
C LEU A 63 15.68 -13.80 2.86
N ASP A 64 16.16 -14.34 1.75
CA ASP A 64 15.82 -15.66 1.23
C ASP A 64 16.75 -16.74 1.81
N ASP A 65 17.82 -16.32 2.49
CA ASP A 65 18.80 -17.20 3.12
C ASP A 65 18.45 -17.49 4.59
N ILE A 66 18.22 -18.78 4.87
CA ILE A 66 18.10 -19.31 6.24
C ILE A 66 19.35 -20.14 6.53
N THR A 67 20.13 -19.69 7.51
CA THR A 67 21.31 -20.40 8.02
C THR A 67 21.00 -20.99 9.38
N VAL A 68 21.26 -22.29 9.57
CA VAL A 68 21.07 -22.97 10.84
C VAL A 68 22.41 -23.54 11.29
N THR A 69 22.95 -23.01 12.38
CA THR A 69 24.15 -23.52 13.04
C THR A 69 23.75 -24.59 14.06
N ALA A 70 24.34 -25.78 13.97
CA ALA A 70 24.13 -26.86 14.93
C ALA A 70 25.41 -27.72 15.06
N PRO A 71 25.58 -28.47 16.17
CA PRO A 71 26.75 -29.34 16.38
C PRO A 71 26.83 -30.51 15.39
N ASP A 72 25.67 -30.98 14.92
CA ASP A 72 25.54 -32.08 13.97
C ASP A 72 24.28 -31.91 13.08
N ASP A 73 24.21 -32.69 12.00
CA ASP A 73 23.14 -32.61 11.01
C ASP A 73 21.76 -33.05 11.55
N ALA A 74 21.72 -33.93 12.55
CA ALA A 74 20.45 -34.39 13.14
C ALA A 74 19.83 -33.27 13.99
N ALA A 75 20.64 -32.59 14.79
CA ALA A 75 20.25 -31.39 15.53
C ALA A 75 19.89 -30.23 14.59
N ARG A 76 20.57 -30.09 13.44
CA ARG A 76 20.25 -29.09 12.42
C ARG A 76 18.84 -29.27 11.83
N LEU A 77 18.46 -30.51 11.53
CA LEU A 77 17.15 -30.84 10.94
C LEU A 77 16.00 -30.73 11.95
N ALA A 78 16.23 -31.06 13.21
CA ALA A 78 15.21 -31.02 14.27
C ALA A 78 14.83 -29.60 14.71
N ARG A 79 15.65 -28.59 14.38
CA ARG A 79 15.44 -27.18 14.76
C ARG A 79 14.49 -26.42 13.83
N LEU A 80 14.20 -26.93 12.63
CA LEU A 80 13.33 -26.23 11.69
C LEU A 80 11.84 -26.47 12.04
N PRO A 81 11.01 -25.41 12.13
CA PRO A 81 9.58 -25.56 12.39
C PRO A 81 8.86 -26.11 11.17
N ASP A 82 7.66 -26.66 11.35
CA ASP A 82 6.84 -27.09 10.23
C ASP A 82 6.49 -25.86 9.36
N PRO A 83 6.75 -25.87 8.04
CA PRO A 83 6.41 -24.78 7.12
C PRO A 83 4.95 -24.31 7.18
N ARG A 84 4.05 -25.12 7.75
CA ARG A 84 2.63 -24.81 7.93
C ARG A 84 2.31 -24.00 9.19
N GLU A 85 3.26 -23.82 10.11
CA GLU A 85 3.10 -23.06 11.36
C GLU A 85 3.47 -21.57 11.22
N PHE A 86 3.90 -21.14 10.03
CA PHE A 86 4.24 -19.75 9.77
C PHE A 86 3.00 -18.84 9.91
N PRO A 87 3.10 -17.64 10.52
CA PRO A 87 2.00 -16.70 10.60
C PRO A 87 1.46 -16.42 9.20
N SER A 88 0.13 -16.50 9.04
CA SER A 88 -0.45 -16.34 7.70
C SER A 88 -0.03 -14.98 7.10
N PRO A 89 0.34 -14.94 5.80
CA PRO A 89 0.68 -13.70 5.10
C PRO A 89 -0.38 -12.60 5.29
N GLN A 90 -1.62 -13.01 5.52
CA GLN A 90 -2.78 -12.16 5.78
C GLN A 90 -2.64 -11.26 7.02
N MET A 91 -2.02 -11.74 8.12
CA MET A 91 -1.89 -10.95 9.36
C MET A 91 -0.75 -9.94 9.27
N VAL A 92 0.37 -10.31 8.64
CA VAL A 92 1.56 -9.47 8.60
C VAL A 92 1.45 -8.36 7.55
N VAL A 93 0.86 -8.63 6.39
CA VAL A 93 0.66 -7.63 5.34
C VAL A 93 -0.36 -6.57 5.77
N ASN A 94 -1.46 -6.98 6.43
CA ASN A 94 -2.49 -6.04 6.87
C ASN A 94 -1.96 -5.06 7.93
N GLU A 95 -1.22 -5.56 8.93
CA GLU A 95 -0.69 -4.71 10.00
C GLU A 95 0.43 -3.77 9.49
N VAL A 96 1.26 -4.21 8.55
CA VAL A 96 2.33 -3.38 7.98
C VAL A 96 1.80 -2.36 6.99
N ALA A 97 0.92 -2.79 6.07
CA ALA A 97 0.30 -1.88 5.11
C ALA A 97 -0.50 -0.80 5.85
N GLU A 98 -1.23 -1.13 6.91
CA GLU A 98 -1.90 -0.12 7.72
C GLU A 98 -0.92 0.79 8.46
N LYS A 99 0.15 0.26 9.08
CA LYS A 99 1.08 1.07 9.89
C LYS A 99 2.05 1.94 9.07
N GLN A 100 2.63 1.41 7.99
CA GLN A 100 3.57 2.16 7.13
C GLN A 100 2.84 3.19 6.27
N MET A 101 1.75 2.79 5.61
CA MET A 101 0.96 3.69 4.76
C MET A 101 0.38 4.86 5.55
N THR A 102 0.01 4.64 6.82
CA THR A 102 -0.50 5.72 7.67
C THR A 102 0.61 6.63 8.18
N ALA A 103 1.75 6.10 8.65
CA ALA A 103 2.90 6.93 9.05
C ALA A 103 3.37 7.82 7.89
N GLU A 104 3.45 7.27 6.68
CA GLU A 104 3.82 8.01 5.47
C GLU A 104 2.77 9.02 5.05
N ALA A 105 1.47 8.74 5.20
CA ALA A 105 0.39 9.68 4.92
C ALA A 105 0.47 10.93 5.80
N TRP A 106 0.87 10.76 7.07
CA TRP A 106 0.99 11.85 8.04
C TRP A 106 2.34 12.58 7.98
N LYS A 107 3.37 11.97 7.40
CA LYS A 107 4.69 12.58 7.24
C LYS A 107 4.59 13.91 6.48
N ASP A 108 5.23 14.95 6.99
CA ASP A 108 5.29 16.31 6.42
C ASP A 108 3.92 17.01 6.32
N MET A 109 2.88 16.51 7.00
CA MET A 109 1.59 17.20 7.08
C MET A 109 1.63 18.36 8.07
N ILE A 110 0.91 19.43 7.74
CA ILE A 110 0.75 20.64 8.56
C ILE A 110 -0.17 20.48 9.77
N PHE A 111 -0.79 19.32 9.93
CA PHE A 111 -1.66 18.95 11.06
C PHE A 111 -1.41 17.50 11.42
N ASN A 112 -1.73 17.12 12.65
CA ASN A 112 -1.58 15.75 13.11
C ASN A 112 -2.91 14.98 13.11
N GLU A 113 -2.80 13.67 13.31
CA GLU A 113 -3.90 12.71 13.40
C GLU A 113 -4.99 13.15 14.41
N ARG A 114 -4.61 13.63 15.60
CA ARG A 114 -5.58 14.01 16.65
C ARG A 114 -6.43 15.20 16.24
N GLU A 115 -5.82 16.19 15.60
CA GLU A 115 -6.51 17.38 15.10
C GLU A 115 -7.54 17.03 14.01
N VAL A 116 -7.15 16.14 13.09
CA VAL A 116 -8.05 15.67 12.02
C VAL A 116 -9.15 14.77 12.56
N ALA A 117 -8.86 13.89 13.52
CA ALA A 117 -9.86 13.05 14.18
C ALA A 117 -10.92 13.92 14.87
N LYS A 118 -10.49 14.94 15.62
CA LYS A 118 -11.39 15.90 16.27
C LYS A 118 -12.29 16.61 15.24
N ALA A 119 -11.70 17.19 14.20
CA ALA A 119 -12.44 17.91 13.17
C ALA A 119 -13.35 16.99 12.32
N THR A 120 -13.02 15.71 12.20
CA THR A 120 -13.85 14.68 11.57
C THR A 120 -15.15 14.48 12.34
N GLN A 121 -15.08 14.43 13.68
CA GLN A 121 -16.25 14.29 14.53
C GLN A 121 -17.06 15.59 14.64
N GLU A 122 -16.43 16.77 14.58
CA GLU A 122 -17.13 18.06 14.59
C GLU A 122 -17.90 18.32 13.28
N GLY A 123 -17.39 17.84 12.15
CA GLY A 123 -18.00 18.08 10.84
C GLY A 123 -19.20 17.17 10.56
N GLU A 124 -20.37 17.74 10.26
CA GLU A 124 -21.61 16.97 10.01
C GLU A 124 -21.42 15.83 8.98
N ALA A 125 -20.87 16.17 7.80
CA ALA A 125 -20.70 15.21 6.72
C ALA A 125 -19.74 14.07 7.08
N LEU A 126 -18.56 14.41 7.61
CA LEU A 126 -17.55 13.40 7.93
C LEU A 126 -17.93 12.58 9.16
N ARG A 127 -18.62 13.15 10.14
CA ARG A 127 -19.18 12.40 11.28
C ARG A 127 -20.20 11.35 10.80
N LYS A 128 -21.09 11.70 9.85
CA LYS A 128 -22.03 10.72 9.26
C LYS A 128 -21.30 9.63 8.48
N VAL A 129 -20.32 9.99 7.63
CA VAL A 129 -19.49 9.02 6.90
C VAL A 129 -18.74 8.10 7.86
N TYR A 130 -18.16 8.64 8.93
CA TYR A 130 -17.48 7.87 9.96
C TYR A 130 -18.41 6.84 10.61
N LYS A 131 -19.66 7.24 10.93
CA LYS A 131 -20.67 6.30 11.42
C LYS A 131 -20.96 5.21 10.39
N TYR A 132 -21.14 5.54 9.11
CA TYR A 132 -21.40 4.55 8.06
C TYR A 132 -20.23 3.58 7.84
N VAL A 133 -18.99 4.03 7.98
CA VAL A 133 -17.81 3.14 7.94
C VAL A 133 -17.83 2.17 9.13
N MET A 134 -18.27 2.63 10.31
CA MET A 134 -18.34 1.81 11.52
C MET A 134 -19.51 0.82 11.56
N SER A 135 -20.69 1.25 11.10
CA SER A 135 -21.96 0.50 11.24
C SER A 135 -22.50 -0.06 9.92
N GLY A 136 -21.76 0.11 8.83
CA GLY A 136 -22.23 -0.19 7.47
C GLY A 136 -22.93 0.99 6.80
N TRP A 137 -22.79 1.05 5.47
CA TRP A 137 -23.43 2.07 4.64
C TRP A 137 -24.92 1.75 4.43
N PRO A 138 -25.81 2.76 4.46
CA PRO A 138 -27.21 2.55 4.14
C PRO A 138 -27.38 2.12 2.66
N GLN A 139 -28.43 1.36 2.36
CA GLN A 139 -28.73 0.96 0.98
C GLN A 139 -28.95 2.16 0.05
N LYS A 140 -29.52 3.25 0.58
CA LYS A 140 -29.72 4.51 -0.15
C LYS A 140 -29.35 5.69 0.73
N VAL A 141 -28.28 6.40 0.37
CA VAL A 141 -27.93 7.68 1.01
C VAL A 141 -28.90 8.76 0.50
N LYS A 142 -29.62 9.42 1.41
CA LYS A 142 -30.62 10.45 1.07
C LYS A 142 -29.96 11.80 0.79
N GLU A 143 -28.91 12.14 1.54
CA GLU A 143 -28.28 13.45 1.50
C GLU A 143 -27.32 13.61 0.33
N ASN A 144 -27.59 14.59 -0.53
CA ASN A 144 -26.78 14.86 -1.73
C ASN A 144 -25.31 15.19 -1.42
N TYR A 145 -25.04 15.85 -0.29
CA TYR A 145 -23.67 16.20 0.10
C TYR A 145 -22.83 14.99 0.53
N LEU A 146 -23.45 13.85 0.78
CA LEU A 146 -22.79 12.58 1.11
C LEU A 146 -22.51 11.71 -0.12
N LYS A 147 -23.17 11.97 -1.25
CA LYS A 147 -23.01 11.22 -2.50
C LYS A 147 -21.57 11.06 -2.98
N PRO A 148 -20.69 12.08 -2.90
CA PRO A 148 -19.30 11.89 -3.29
C PRO A 148 -18.58 10.84 -2.46
N TYR A 149 -18.88 10.74 -1.16
CA TYR A 149 -18.30 9.72 -0.28
C TYR A 149 -18.94 8.35 -0.52
N GLU A 150 -20.25 8.28 -0.80
CA GLU A 150 -20.93 7.04 -1.18
C GLU A 150 -20.32 6.40 -2.43
N LYS A 151 -19.96 7.21 -3.44
CA LYS A 151 -19.30 6.72 -4.67
C LYS A 151 -17.91 6.14 -4.40
N SER A 152 -17.23 6.61 -3.36
CA SER A 152 -15.89 6.18 -2.97
C SER A 152 -15.89 5.21 -1.78
N LYS A 153 -17.06 4.76 -1.32
CA LYS A 153 -17.25 4.07 -0.04
C LYS A 153 -16.43 2.79 0.14
N THR A 154 -16.17 2.07 -0.95
CA THR A 154 -15.39 0.82 -0.94
C THR A 154 -13.92 1.02 -0.58
N GLU A 155 -13.43 2.26 -0.69
CA GLU A 155 -12.04 2.61 -0.41
C GLU A 155 -11.91 3.53 0.81
N ILE A 156 -13.02 3.88 1.46
CA ILE A 156 -13.01 4.73 2.66
C ILE A 156 -12.92 3.85 3.91
N ASN A 157 -11.85 4.03 4.67
CA ASN A 157 -11.58 3.30 5.91
C ASN A 157 -11.35 4.26 7.09
N LYS A 158 -11.34 3.72 8.32
CA LYS A 158 -11.01 4.49 9.53
C LYS A 158 -9.56 4.24 9.93
N TYR A 159 -8.92 5.27 10.50
CA TYR A 159 -7.64 5.13 11.16
C TYR A 159 -7.56 6.11 12.32
N LYS A 160 -7.47 5.59 13.56
CA LYS A 160 -7.37 6.37 14.80
C LYS A 160 -8.30 7.60 14.85
N GLY A 161 -9.58 7.39 14.55
CA GLY A 161 -10.59 8.46 14.53
C GLY A 161 -10.62 9.35 13.29
N CYS A 162 -9.66 9.21 12.37
CA CYS A 162 -9.63 9.83 11.06
C CYS A 162 -10.30 8.95 10.00
N LEU A 163 -10.70 9.57 8.88
CA LEU A 163 -11.10 8.88 7.66
C LEU A 163 -9.96 8.87 6.64
N MET A 164 -9.76 7.73 5.99
CA MET A 164 -8.76 7.51 4.93
C MET A 164 -9.48 7.12 3.64
N TRP A 165 -8.97 7.53 2.48
CA TRP A 165 -9.40 7.04 1.17
C TRP A 165 -8.21 6.42 0.44
N GLY A 166 -8.17 5.08 0.39
CA GLY A 166 -6.92 4.35 0.11
C GLY A 166 -5.83 4.75 1.10
N SER A 167 -4.72 5.27 0.59
CA SER A 167 -3.58 5.78 1.39
C SER A 167 -3.68 7.25 1.80
N ARG A 168 -4.77 7.95 1.46
CA ARG A 168 -4.86 9.41 1.58
C ARG A 168 -5.73 9.81 2.77
N VAL A 169 -5.31 10.85 3.49
CA VAL A 169 -6.12 11.42 4.58
C VAL A 169 -7.33 12.15 4.00
N VAL A 170 -8.53 11.82 4.46
CA VAL A 170 -9.76 12.54 4.08
C VAL A 170 -9.81 13.84 4.88
N ILE A 171 -9.78 14.99 4.19
CA ILE A 171 -9.58 16.29 4.83
C ILE A 171 -10.93 16.94 5.25
N PRO A 172 -11.11 17.21 6.56
CA PRO A 172 -12.23 18.01 7.07
C PRO A 172 -12.28 19.41 6.48
N LYS A 173 -13.49 19.97 6.32
CA LYS A 173 -13.70 21.30 5.70
C LYS A 173 -12.81 22.38 6.33
N LYS A 174 -12.63 22.33 7.66
CA LYS A 174 -11.79 23.24 8.46
C LYS A 174 -10.33 23.33 7.96
N PHE A 175 -9.77 22.24 7.44
CA PHE A 175 -8.35 22.18 7.03
C PHE A 175 -8.13 22.39 5.53
N ARG A 176 -9.20 22.37 4.71
CA ARG A 176 -9.07 22.40 3.24
C ARG A 176 -8.32 23.63 2.72
N ARG A 177 -8.58 24.82 3.28
CA ARG A 177 -7.88 26.03 2.86
C ARG A 177 -6.37 25.94 3.13
N ARG A 178 -6.00 25.54 4.35
CA ARG A 178 -4.60 25.36 4.76
C ARG A 178 -3.88 24.30 3.90
N VAL A 179 -4.57 23.20 3.54
CA VAL A 179 -4.04 22.21 2.59
C VAL A 179 -3.77 22.82 1.22
N LEU A 180 -4.72 23.59 0.68
CA LEU A 180 -4.55 24.26 -0.62
C LEU A 180 -3.39 25.25 -0.60
N ASP A 181 -3.21 26.00 0.49
CA ASP A 181 -2.11 26.95 0.64
C ASP A 181 -0.75 26.24 0.64
N VAL A 182 -0.63 25.08 1.30
CA VAL A 182 0.58 24.24 1.29
C VAL A 182 0.83 23.64 -0.08
N LEU A 183 -0.21 23.11 -0.74
CA LEU A 183 -0.07 22.57 -2.09
C LEU A 183 0.36 23.66 -3.08
N HIS A 184 -0.09 24.89 -2.87
CA HIS A 184 0.24 26.05 -3.69
C HIS A 184 1.61 26.67 -3.34
N HIS A 185 2.28 26.20 -2.28
CA HIS A 185 3.59 26.70 -1.88
C HIS A 185 4.57 26.67 -3.06
N SER A 186 5.48 27.67 -3.16
CA SER A 186 6.46 27.78 -4.25
C SER A 186 5.89 27.79 -5.69
N HIS A 187 4.60 28.04 -5.88
CA HIS A 187 3.96 28.20 -7.20
C HIS A 187 4.20 27.04 -8.18
N TYR A 188 4.04 25.79 -7.70
CA TYR A 188 4.34 24.57 -8.45
C TYR A 188 3.57 24.36 -9.78
N GLY A 189 2.54 25.16 -10.05
CA GLY A 189 1.60 24.93 -11.15
C GLY A 189 0.57 23.83 -10.87
N ARG A 190 -0.56 23.87 -11.59
CA ARG A 190 -1.76 23.04 -11.34
C ARG A 190 -1.46 21.55 -11.26
N ASP A 191 -0.74 21.00 -12.23
CA ASP A 191 -0.59 19.56 -12.37
C ASP A 191 0.29 18.98 -11.25
N ARG A 192 1.29 19.72 -10.79
CA ARG A 192 2.13 19.35 -9.66
C ARG A 192 1.37 19.44 -8.33
N MET A 193 0.53 20.45 -8.15
CA MET A 193 -0.38 20.53 -6.99
C MET A 193 -1.31 19.30 -6.92
N ILE A 194 -1.89 18.90 -8.05
CA ILE A 194 -2.73 17.69 -8.15
C ILE A 194 -1.91 16.44 -7.79
N ALA A 195 -0.69 16.32 -8.34
CA ALA A 195 0.18 15.18 -8.06
C ALA A 195 0.53 15.07 -6.57
N LEU A 196 0.83 16.19 -5.90
CA LEU A 196 1.10 16.23 -4.46
C LEU A 196 -0.15 15.87 -3.65
N ALA A 197 -1.31 16.42 -4.00
CA ALA A 197 -2.57 16.10 -3.35
C ALA A 197 -2.87 14.59 -3.43
N ARG A 198 -2.79 14.02 -4.63
CA ARG A 198 -3.02 12.58 -4.90
C ARG A 198 -2.05 11.64 -4.18
N ARG A 199 -0.99 12.13 -3.55
CA ARG A 199 -0.10 11.30 -2.72
C ARG A 199 -0.57 11.20 -1.27
N LYS A 200 -1.11 12.28 -0.70
CA LYS A 200 -1.28 12.42 0.75
C LYS A 200 -2.71 12.67 1.20
N VAL A 201 -3.51 13.37 0.39
CA VAL A 201 -4.78 13.95 0.84
C VAL A 201 -5.91 13.75 -0.16
N TRP A 202 -7.14 13.74 0.34
CA TRP A 202 -8.32 13.71 -0.49
C TRP A 202 -9.49 14.44 0.17
N TYR A 203 -10.31 15.10 -0.64
CA TYR A 203 -11.67 15.45 -0.28
C TYR A 203 -12.49 15.64 -1.57
N PRO A 204 -13.83 15.60 -1.52
CA PRO A 204 -14.64 15.77 -2.72
C PRO A 204 -14.32 17.07 -3.44
N ARG A 205 -13.95 16.96 -4.73
CA ARG A 205 -13.63 18.08 -5.65
C ARG A 205 -12.31 18.81 -5.36
N ILE A 206 -11.35 18.19 -4.67
CA ILE A 206 -10.02 18.78 -4.44
C ILE A 206 -9.33 19.26 -5.73
N ASP A 207 -9.38 18.48 -6.81
CA ASP A 207 -8.80 18.86 -8.12
C ASP A 207 -9.40 20.17 -8.66
N LYS A 208 -10.70 20.40 -8.46
CA LYS A 208 -11.38 21.65 -8.88
C LYS A 208 -10.98 22.84 -8.01
N ASP A 209 -10.78 22.63 -6.72
CA ASP A 209 -10.33 23.68 -5.83
C ASP A 209 -8.87 24.04 -6.10
N ILE A 210 -8.01 23.06 -6.39
CA ILE A 210 -6.64 23.27 -6.86
C ILE A 210 -6.63 24.07 -8.16
N GLN A 211 -7.47 23.69 -9.13
CA GLN A 211 -7.60 24.43 -10.38
C GLN A 211 -7.98 25.89 -10.13
N ARG A 212 -8.94 26.15 -9.23
CA ARG A 212 -9.35 27.52 -8.89
C ARG A 212 -8.18 28.32 -8.29
N VAL A 213 -7.41 27.73 -7.38
CA VAL A 213 -6.24 28.39 -6.76
C VAL A 213 -5.15 28.68 -7.79
N ALA A 214 -4.85 27.73 -8.68
CA ALA A 214 -3.84 27.92 -9.72
C ALA A 214 -4.25 28.99 -10.74
N GLN A 215 -5.54 29.07 -11.08
CA GLN A 215 -6.10 30.08 -11.99
C GLN A 215 -6.16 31.48 -11.36
N SER A 216 -6.34 31.57 -10.04
CA SER A 216 -6.39 32.85 -9.32
C SER A 216 -5.02 33.40 -8.92
N CYS A 217 -3.93 32.77 -9.36
CA CYS A 217 -2.56 33.14 -9.00
C CYS A 217 -1.78 33.51 -10.27
N ASP A 218 -1.30 34.75 -10.36
CA ASP A 218 -0.66 35.27 -11.56
C ASP A 218 0.56 34.46 -11.98
N ILE A 219 1.37 34.02 -11.02
CA ILE A 219 2.56 33.20 -11.28
C ILE A 219 2.15 31.82 -11.82
N CYS A 220 1.19 31.15 -11.17
CA CYS A 220 0.71 29.84 -11.62
C CYS A 220 -0.05 29.92 -12.95
N ALA A 221 -0.79 31.00 -13.20
CA ALA A 221 -1.51 31.23 -14.44
C ALA A 221 -0.56 31.50 -15.62
N THR A 222 0.54 32.21 -15.36
CA THR A 222 1.56 32.55 -16.37
C THR A 222 2.47 31.36 -16.70
N PHE A 223 2.95 30.64 -15.68
CA PHE A 223 3.99 29.60 -15.85
C PHE A 223 3.46 28.16 -15.72
N GLY A 224 2.20 27.96 -15.33
CA GLY A 224 1.65 26.64 -14.97
C GLY A 224 1.28 25.72 -16.14
N ASN A 225 1.60 26.09 -17.39
CA ASN A 225 1.19 25.36 -18.59
C ASN A 225 2.33 24.65 -19.35
N GLU A 226 3.59 24.78 -18.92
CA GLU A 226 4.72 24.11 -19.58
C GLU A 226 5.25 22.92 -18.76
N MET A 227 4.60 21.77 -18.93
CA MET A 227 5.37 20.54 -19.09
C MET A 227 5.52 20.31 -20.59
N ARG A 228 6.71 20.56 -21.14
CA ARG A 228 7.08 19.98 -22.44
C ARG A 228 6.80 18.49 -22.32
N ARG A 229 5.83 17.97 -23.08
CA ARG A 229 5.63 16.52 -23.19
C ARG A 229 6.92 15.96 -23.77
N THR A 230 7.76 15.34 -22.95
CA THR A 230 8.92 14.63 -23.43
C THR A 230 8.43 13.58 -24.44
N PRO A 231 8.96 13.56 -25.67
CA PRO A 231 8.62 12.51 -26.62
C PRO A 231 8.88 11.15 -25.98
N LEU A 232 7.87 10.27 -25.99
CA LEU A 232 8.02 8.92 -25.49
C LEU A 232 9.02 8.18 -26.39
N HIS A 233 10.18 7.82 -25.85
CA HIS A 233 11.12 6.95 -26.54
C HIS A 233 10.66 5.49 -26.41
N PRO A 234 10.59 4.71 -27.51
CA PRO A 234 10.21 3.30 -27.44
C PRO A 234 11.22 2.48 -26.64
N TRP A 235 10.73 1.66 -25.70
CA TRP A 235 11.55 0.69 -24.99
C TRP A 235 11.95 -0.46 -25.93
N LYS A 236 13.25 -0.71 -26.08
CA LYS A 236 13.80 -1.86 -26.81
C LYS A 236 13.99 -3.01 -25.81
N GLY A 237 13.11 -4.01 -25.83
CA GLY A 237 13.16 -5.16 -24.92
C GLY A 237 14.30 -6.13 -25.22
N GLN A 238 14.89 -6.70 -24.17
CA GLN A 238 15.75 -7.88 -24.26
C GLN A 238 14.89 -9.15 -24.21
N GLN A 239 15.19 -10.08 -25.12
CA GLN A 239 14.60 -11.40 -25.20
C GLN A 239 15.28 -12.39 -24.25
N GLY A 240 14.49 -13.31 -23.69
CA GLY A 240 14.95 -14.54 -23.05
C GLY A 240 14.05 -14.90 -21.86
N SER A 241 13.65 -16.13 -21.60
CA SER A 241 13.73 -17.41 -22.32
C SER A 241 12.70 -18.29 -21.62
N GLY A 242 11.82 -18.96 -22.37
CA GLY A 242 10.78 -19.80 -21.78
C GLY A 242 11.34 -20.96 -20.96
N LYS A 243 10.74 -21.20 -19.78
CA LYS A 243 10.76 -22.49 -19.08
C LYS A 243 9.43 -22.70 -18.37
N ASP A 244 8.80 -23.83 -18.68
CA ASP A 244 7.63 -24.37 -18.00
C ASP A 244 8.01 -24.87 -16.61
N TYR A 245 7.19 -24.60 -15.59
CA TYR A 245 7.39 -25.11 -14.23
C TYR A 245 6.25 -26.05 -13.84
N ILE A 246 6.58 -27.34 -13.78
CA ILE A 246 5.81 -28.40 -13.11
C ILE A 246 6.51 -28.69 -11.77
N TRP A 247 5.73 -28.77 -10.70
CA TRP A 247 6.14 -29.07 -9.32
C TRP A 247 6.81 -30.44 -9.16
N ILE A 248 7.88 -30.54 -8.35
CA ILE A 248 8.16 -31.74 -7.54
C ILE A 248 8.89 -31.36 -6.23
N TRP A 249 8.29 -31.67 -5.08
CA TRP A 249 9.04 -32.04 -3.88
C TRP A 249 8.55 -33.43 -3.47
N ARG A 250 9.46 -34.42 -3.46
CA ARG A 250 9.28 -35.67 -2.70
C ARG A 250 10.27 -35.64 -1.54
N ARG A 251 9.78 -35.96 -0.34
CA ARG A 251 10.62 -36.31 0.81
C ARG A 251 11.50 -37.51 0.43
N PRO A 252 12.81 -37.55 0.73
CA PRO A 252 13.54 -38.80 0.71
C PRO A 252 12.91 -39.75 1.75
N PRO A 253 12.67 -41.03 1.43
CA PRO A 253 12.23 -42.00 2.42
C PRO A 253 13.31 -42.13 3.51
N THR A 254 12.88 -42.08 4.76
CA THR A 254 13.73 -42.40 5.90
C THR A 254 14.08 -43.88 5.85
N ALA A 255 15.36 -44.21 5.93
CA ALA A 255 15.84 -45.58 6.11
C ALA A 255 15.47 -46.07 7.51
N ARG A 256 14.22 -46.50 7.70
CA ARG A 256 13.68 -47.33 8.78
C ARG A 256 12.23 -47.63 8.42
N ASP A 257 12.07 -48.60 7.55
CA ASP A 257 10.92 -49.50 7.43
C ASP A 257 11.44 -50.68 6.61
N GLY A 258 12.05 -51.62 7.33
CA GLY A 258 12.24 -53.00 6.90
C GLY A 258 11.26 -53.87 7.67
#